data_AF-A0A8D0GEG2-F1
#
_entry.id   AF-A0A8D0GEG2-F1
#
_cell.length_a   1.000
_cell.length_b   1.000
_cell.length_c   1.000
_cell.angle_alpha   90.00
_cell.angle_beta   90.00
_cell.angle_gamma   90.00
#
_symmetry.space_group_name_H-M   'P 1'
#
loop_
_entity.id
_entity.type
_entity.pdbx_description
1 polymer ?
#
loop_
_entity_poly.entity_id
_entity_poly.type
_entity_poly.pdbx_seq_one_letter_code
_entity_poly.pdbx_strand_id
1 'polypeptide(L)'
;MVLTSVVPCVHPNCDGFLPLLVFAGDCCCNPESMGYIMKIVEQKIPGIYILSLKIGSNIIEDMENSYFMNVNDQVNLACDKITKDPKLQGGYNAMGFSQGGQFLRAVVQRCPSPPVFNLISIGGQHQGNFL
;
A
#
# COMPACT_ATOMS: atom_id res chain seq x y z
N MET A 1 -0.09 3.70 19.11
CA MET A 1 -0.40 3.35 17.71
C MET A 1 0.76 3.85 16.85
N VAL A 2 1.40 2.95 16.11
CA VAL A 2 2.78 3.03 15.61
C VAL A 2 2.89 3.96 14.39
N LEU A 3 2.86 5.27 14.59
CA LEU A 3 3.21 6.25 13.54
C LEU A 3 4.43 7.12 13.91
N THR A 4 5.03 6.90 15.08
CA THR A 4 6.17 7.70 15.56
C THR A 4 7.53 7.22 15.07
N SER A 5 7.63 5.99 14.56
CA SER A 5 8.84 5.50 13.89
C SER A 5 8.82 5.92 12.42
N VAL A 6 8.89 7.22 12.19
CA VAL A 6 9.15 7.78 10.87
C VAL A 6 10.62 7.51 10.58
N VAL A 7 10.91 6.39 9.90
CA VAL A 7 12.29 6.04 9.53
C VAL A 7 12.75 7.07 8.50
N PRO A 8 13.77 7.89 8.80
CA PRO A 8 14.36 8.78 7.81
C PRO A 8 14.92 7.93 6.66
N CYS A 9 14.69 8.35 5.43
CA CYS A 9 15.26 7.66 4.27
C CYS A 9 16.79 7.60 4.42
N VAL A 10 17.38 6.41 4.36
CA VAL A 10 18.85 6.21 4.44
C VAL A 10 19.51 6.30 3.05
N HIS A 11 18.73 6.59 2.00
CA HIS A 11 19.20 6.64 0.61
C HIS A 11 19.71 8.06 0.26
N PRO A 12 20.88 8.21 -0.40
CA PRO A 12 21.53 9.49 -0.68
C PRO A 12 20.78 10.47 -1.61
N ASN A 13 19.56 10.13 -2.05
CA ASN A 13 18.74 10.93 -2.96
C ASN A 13 17.34 11.23 -2.39
N CYS A 14 17.10 10.95 -1.11
CA CYS A 14 15.81 11.22 -0.47
C CYS A 14 15.90 12.48 0.40
N ASP A 15 15.66 13.65 -0.18
CA ASP A 15 15.39 14.90 0.54
C ASP A 15 13.96 14.90 1.12
N GLY A 16 13.58 13.88 1.92
CA GLY A 16 12.21 13.77 2.46
C GLY A 16 11.86 12.46 3.18
N PHE A 17 10.57 12.28 3.46
CA PHE A 17 10.00 11.08 4.07
C PHE A 17 9.86 9.93 3.06
N LEU A 18 10.00 8.69 3.53
CA LEU A 18 9.75 7.52 2.68
C LEU A 18 8.28 7.55 2.18
N PRO A 19 8.04 7.24 0.89
CA PRO A 19 6.69 7.09 0.37
C PRO A 19 5.86 6.08 1.16
N LEU A 20 4.55 6.26 1.13
CA LEU A 20 3.59 5.32 1.68
C LEU A 20 2.76 4.67 0.56
N LEU A 21 2.94 3.38 0.36
CA LEU A 21 2.06 2.54 -0.46
C LEU A 21 0.91 2.04 0.40
N VAL A 22 -0.33 2.15 -0.10
CA VAL A 22 -1.52 1.71 0.60
C VAL A 22 -2.28 0.69 -0.24
N PHE A 23 -2.69 -0.42 0.36
CA PHE A 23 -3.57 -1.41 -0.27
C PHE A 23 -4.83 -1.57 0.58
N ALA A 24 -5.97 -1.14 0.04
CA ALA A 24 -7.27 -1.30 0.66
C ALA A 24 -7.74 -2.76 0.63
N GLY A 25 -8.71 -3.09 1.48
CA GLY A 25 -9.36 -4.40 1.45
C GLY A 25 -10.47 -4.49 0.39
N ASP A 26 -11.13 -3.37 0.10
CA ASP A 26 -12.23 -3.22 -0.83
C ASP A 26 -11.87 -2.20 -1.94
N CYS A 27 -12.09 -0.92 -1.69
CA CYS A 27 -11.90 0.17 -2.64
C CYS A 27 -10.82 1.13 -2.13
N CYS A 28 -9.84 1.41 -3.00
CA CYS A 28 -8.72 2.32 -2.73
C CYS A 28 -9.13 3.76 -2.42
N CYS A 29 -10.33 4.15 -2.89
CA CYS A 29 -10.58 5.50 -3.34
C CYS A 29 -11.89 6.10 -2.82
N ASN A 30 -12.51 5.49 -1.81
CA ASN A 30 -13.62 6.11 -1.09
C ASN A 30 -13.10 7.31 -0.26
N PRO A 31 -13.58 8.55 -0.51
CA PRO A 31 -13.12 9.75 0.20
C PRO A 31 -13.33 9.73 1.72
N GLU A 32 -14.36 9.03 2.21
CA GLU A 32 -14.72 8.98 3.64
C GLU A 32 -13.97 7.89 4.42
N SER A 33 -13.40 6.91 3.71
CA SER A 33 -12.63 5.81 4.30
C SER A 33 -11.14 6.01 4.04
N MET A 34 -10.59 5.39 3.00
CA MET A 34 -9.18 5.47 2.67
C MET A 34 -8.72 6.92 2.39
N GLY A 35 -9.58 7.74 1.77
CA GLY A 35 -9.29 9.15 1.55
C GLY A 35 -9.12 9.95 2.86
N TYR A 36 -9.87 9.60 3.91
CA TYR A 36 -9.72 10.21 5.23
C TYR A 36 -8.40 9.81 5.89
N ILE A 37 -8.02 8.54 5.79
CA ILE A 37 -6.71 8.04 6.27
C ILE A 37 -5.57 8.78 5.57
N MET A 38 -5.62 8.93 4.24
CA MET A 38 -4.59 9.65 3.49
C MET A 38 -4.46 11.11 3.96
N LYS A 39 -5.59 11.80 4.16
CA LYS A 39 -5.58 13.17 4.71
C LYS A 39 -4.92 13.26 6.08
N ILE A 40 -5.18 12.30 6.97
CA ILE A 40 -4.51 12.28 8.28
C ILE A 40 -3.00 12.11 8.12
N VAL A 41 -2.57 11.20 7.25
CA VAL A 41 -1.14 10.97 6.99
C VAL A 41 -0.48 12.21 6.41
N GLU A 42 -1.08 12.86 5.41
CA GLU A 42 -0.58 14.09 4.81
C GLU A 42 -0.50 15.26 5.82
N GLN A 43 -1.48 15.36 6.72
CA GLN A 43 -1.47 16.38 7.78
C GLN A 43 -0.36 16.16 8.81
N LYS A 44 -0.03 14.90 9.12
CA LYS A 44 1.01 14.55 10.09
C LYS A 44 2.41 14.51 9.47
N ILE A 45 2.49 14.27 8.16
CA ILE A 45 3.74 14.14 7.42
C ILE A 45 3.63 15.01 6.15
N PRO A 46 3.76 16.34 6.26
CA PRO A 46 3.64 17.23 5.12
C PRO A 46 4.66 16.88 4.02
N GLY A 47 4.21 16.77 2.78
CA GLY A 47 5.06 16.48 1.62
C GLY A 47 5.35 14.99 1.38
N ILE A 48 4.76 14.08 2.16
CA ILE A 48 4.85 12.64 1.88
C ILE A 48 4.18 12.28 0.56
N TYR A 49 4.81 11.39 -0.22
CA TYR A 49 4.16 10.77 -1.38
C TYR A 49 3.34 9.57 -0.93
N ILE A 50 2.04 9.57 -1.21
CA ILE A 50 1.13 8.45 -0.93
C ILE A 50 0.64 7.86 -2.25
N LEU A 51 0.79 6.54 -2.42
CA LEU A 51 0.20 5.78 -3.51
C LEU A 51 -0.86 4.82 -2.94
N SER A 52 -2.14 5.13 -3.13
CA SER A 52 -3.23 4.19 -2.89
C SER A 52 -3.43 3.29 -4.11
N LEU A 53 -3.19 1.99 -3.97
CA LEU A 53 -3.28 1.04 -5.07
C LEU A 53 -4.72 0.87 -5.53
N LYS A 54 -4.96 1.24 -6.80
CA LYS A 54 -6.17 0.92 -7.55
C LYS A 54 -5.91 -0.26 -8.49
N ILE A 55 -6.63 -1.36 -8.30
CA ILE A 55 -6.59 -2.58 -9.11
C ILE A 55 -7.73 -2.55 -10.13
N GLY A 56 -7.45 -1.99 -11.30
CA GLY A 56 -8.44 -1.80 -12.37
C GLY A 56 -8.32 -0.40 -12.98
N SER A 57 -9.15 -0.14 -13.99
CA SER A 57 -9.17 1.13 -14.72
C SER A 57 -9.92 2.23 -13.96
N ASN A 58 -10.93 1.88 -13.17
CA ASN A 58 -11.82 2.81 -12.48
C ASN A 58 -12.21 2.30 -11.08
N ILE A 59 -12.95 3.12 -10.33
CA ILE A 59 -13.30 2.84 -8.92
C ILE A 59 -14.26 1.64 -8.80
N ILE A 60 -15.17 1.46 -9.77
CA ILE A 60 -16.12 0.35 -9.77
C ILE A 60 -15.37 -0.95 -9.99
N GLU A 61 -14.47 -0.98 -10.98
CA GLU A 61 -13.64 -2.15 -11.28
C GLU A 61 -12.71 -2.51 -10.12
N ASP A 62 -12.14 -1.52 -9.43
CA ASP A 62 -11.34 -1.73 -8.20
C ASP A 62 -12.13 -2.45 -7.11
N MET A 63 -13.36 -1.97 -6.87
CA MET A 63 -14.28 -2.59 -5.93
C MET A 63 -14.70 -4.00 -6.36
N GLU A 64 -15.03 -4.23 -7.62
CA GLU A 64 -15.39 -5.57 -8.10
C GLU A 64 -14.21 -6.55 -8.00
N ASN A 65 -13.01 -6.09 -8.38
CA ASN A 65 -11.79 -6.90 -8.32
C ASN A 65 -11.42 -7.30 -6.90
N SER A 66 -11.75 -6.51 -5.88
CA SER A 66 -11.50 -6.89 -4.49
C SER A 66 -12.25 -8.16 -4.06
N TYR A 67 -13.35 -8.49 -4.72
CA TYR A 67 -14.15 -9.70 -4.46
C TYR A 67 -13.93 -10.81 -5.49
N PHE A 68 -13.81 -10.46 -6.77
CA PHE A 68 -13.92 -11.43 -7.87
C PHE A 68 -12.62 -11.72 -8.62
N MET A 69 -11.60 -10.86 -8.50
CA MET A 69 -10.32 -11.06 -9.20
C MET A 69 -9.42 -12.02 -8.44
N ASN A 70 -8.73 -12.93 -9.15
CA ASN A 70 -7.73 -13.80 -8.56
C ASN A 70 -6.63 -12.98 -7.86
N VAL A 71 -6.40 -13.25 -6.58
CA VAL A 71 -5.44 -12.48 -5.75
C VAL A 71 -4.01 -12.57 -6.29
N ASN A 72 -3.61 -13.67 -6.95
CA ASN A 72 -2.28 -13.74 -7.56
C ASN A 72 -2.11 -12.70 -8.68
N ASP A 73 -3.17 -12.48 -9.47
CA ASP A 73 -3.14 -11.48 -10.53
C ASP A 73 -3.17 -10.05 -9.95
N GLN A 74 -3.92 -9.82 -8.87
CA GLN A 74 -3.89 -8.54 -8.15
C GLN A 74 -2.48 -8.23 -7.62
N VAL A 75 -1.79 -9.22 -7.04
CA VAL A 75 -0.41 -9.07 -6.56
C VAL A 75 0.55 -8.79 -7.72
N ASN A 76 0.41 -9.47 -8.86
CA ASN A 76 1.21 -9.20 -10.05
C ASN A 76 1.00 -7.76 -10.55
N LEU A 77 -0.25 -7.30 -10.65
CA LEU A 77 -0.57 -5.92 -11.04
C LEU A 77 -0.03 -4.89 -10.05
N ALA A 78 -0.07 -5.20 -8.74
CA ALA A 78 0.53 -4.34 -7.72
C ALA A 78 2.04 -4.26 -7.90
N CYS A 79 2.74 -5.39 -8.07
CA CYS A 79 4.17 -5.43 -8.35
C CYS A 79 4.53 -4.60 -9.59
N ASP A 80 3.75 -4.72 -10.67
CA ASP A 80 3.96 -3.95 -11.90
C ASP A 80 3.79 -2.44 -11.69
N LYS A 81 2.78 -2.02 -10.93
CA LYS A 81 2.56 -0.61 -10.61
C LYS A 81 3.68 -0.04 -9.75
N ILE A 82 4.11 -0.79 -8.74
CA ILE A 82 5.17 -0.38 -7.80
C ILE A 82 6.50 -0.23 -8.53
N THR A 83 6.88 -1.23 -9.35
CA THR A 83 8.15 -1.24 -10.08
C THR A 83 8.24 -0.13 -11.14
N LYS A 84 7.12 0.29 -11.71
CA LYS A 84 7.06 1.37 -12.71
C LYS A 84 6.99 2.77 -12.08
N ASP A 85 6.77 2.88 -10.78
CA ASP A 85 6.70 4.18 -10.10
C ASP A 85 8.12 4.67 -9.73
N PRO A 86 8.64 5.74 -10.35
CA PRO A 86 9.97 6.26 -10.05
C PRO A 86 10.12 6.76 -8.61
N LYS A 87 9.03 7.16 -7.95
CA LYS A 87 9.09 7.68 -6.57
C LYS A 87 9.29 6.58 -5.54
N LEU A 88 8.99 5.33 -5.88
CA LEU A 88 9.13 4.18 -4.98
C LEU A 88 10.50 3.50 -5.11
N GLN A 89 11.33 3.87 -6.09
CA GLN A 89 12.58 3.17 -6.40
C GLN A 89 13.63 3.26 -5.27
N GLY A 90 13.59 4.33 -4.47
CA GLY A 90 14.40 4.47 -3.24
C GLY A 90 13.90 3.62 -2.06
N GLY A 91 12.84 2.84 -2.27
CA GLY A 91 12.12 2.08 -1.26
C GLY A 91 10.97 2.85 -0.63
N TYR A 92 10.10 2.15 0.09
CA TYR A 92 8.84 2.68 0.59
C TYR A 92 8.34 1.96 1.83
N ASN A 93 7.41 2.59 2.55
CA ASN A 93 6.60 1.94 3.58
C ASN A 93 5.29 1.44 2.96
N ALA A 94 4.77 0.32 3.45
CA ALA A 94 3.54 -0.29 2.97
C ALA A 94 2.51 -0.39 4.10
N MET A 95 1.25 -0.05 3.82
CA MET A 95 0.14 -0.13 4.77
C MET A 95 -1.05 -0.85 4.14
N GLY A 96 -1.45 -1.97 4.73
CA GLY A 96 -2.55 -2.80 4.24
C GLY A 96 -3.72 -2.84 5.21
N PHE A 97 -4.92 -2.63 4.69
CA PHE A 97 -6.17 -2.66 5.47
C PHE A 97 -6.95 -3.94 5.17
N SER A 98 -7.43 -4.61 6.22
CA SER A 98 -8.14 -5.89 6.09
C SER A 98 -7.38 -6.84 5.16
N GLN A 99 -7.99 -7.36 4.08
CA GLN A 99 -7.31 -8.27 3.17
C GLN A 99 -6.06 -7.69 2.49
N GLY A 100 -5.99 -6.37 2.33
CA GLY A 100 -4.81 -5.68 1.79
C GLY A 100 -3.55 -5.92 2.61
N GLY A 101 -3.67 -6.28 3.89
CA GLY A 101 -2.55 -6.66 4.76
C GLY A 101 -1.81 -7.91 4.26
N GLN A 102 -2.52 -9.01 4.05
CA GLN A 102 -1.91 -10.23 3.51
C GLN A 102 -1.53 -10.09 2.02
N PHE A 103 -2.19 -9.21 1.26
CA PHE A 103 -1.81 -8.94 -0.13
C PHE A 103 -0.47 -8.22 -0.20
N LEU A 104 -0.25 -7.20 0.64
CA LEU A 104 1.05 -6.54 0.73
C LEU A 104 2.14 -7.46 1.29
N ARG A 105 1.80 -8.38 2.20
CA ARG A 105 2.74 -9.45 2.58
C ARG A 105 3.17 -10.28 1.37
N ALA A 106 2.23 -10.63 0.48
CA ALA A 106 2.55 -11.35 -0.75
C ALA A 106 3.42 -10.52 -1.71
N VAL A 107 3.17 -9.22 -1.85
CA VAL A 107 4.02 -8.28 -2.62
C VAL A 107 5.46 -8.31 -2.08
N VAL A 108 5.65 -8.13 -0.78
CA VAL A 108 6.98 -8.17 -0.13
C VAL A 108 7.70 -9.48 -0.41
N GLN A 109 6.98 -10.62 -0.39
CA GLN A 109 7.57 -11.94 -0.61
C GLN A 109 7.86 -12.26 -2.09
N ARG A 110 7.12 -11.67 -3.04
CA ARG A 110 7.17 -12.05 -4.47
C ARG A 110 7.92 -11.05 -5.35
N CYS A 111 7.89 -9.76 -5.01
CA CYS A 111 8.57 -8.71 -5.77
C CYS A 111 9.35 -7.79 -4.81
N PRO A 112 10.55 -8.24 -4.33
CA PRO A 112 11.30 -7.56 -3.27
C PRO A 112 11.98 -6.24 -3.71
N SER A 113 11.82 -5.84 -4.98
CA SER A 113 12.39 -4.60 -5.53
C SER A 113 11.28 -3.76 -6.15
N PRO A 114 11.14 -2.47 -5.80
CA PRO A 114 11.93 -1.73 -4.80
C PRO A 114 11.70 -2.18 -3.35
N PRO A 115 12.63 -1.89 -2.41
CA PRO A 115 12.60 -2.46 -1.07
C PRO A 115 11.49 -1.87 -0.19
N VAL A 116 10.79 -2.74 0.54
CA VAL A 116 9.83 -2.36 1.58
C VAL A 116 10.53 -2.23 2.93
N PHE A 117 10.45 -1.04 3.55
CA PHE A 117 11.09 -0.79 4.85
C PHE A 117 10.20 -1.20 6.02
N ASN A 118 8.93 -0.79 6.01
CA ASN A 118 7.96 -1.17 7.02
C ASN A 118 6.69 -1.70 6.36
N LEU A 119 6.16 -2.81 6.84
CA LEU A 119 4.84 -3.33 6.50
C LEU A 119 3.91 -3.17 7.71
N ILE A 120 2.91 -2.31 7.58
CA ILE A 120 1.88 -2.06 8.59
C ILE A 120 0.61 -2.78 8.16
N SER A 121 0.20 -3.82 8.88
CA SER A 121 -1.08 -4.50 8.64
C SER A 121 -2.12 -4.05 9.66
N ILE A 122 -3.23 -3.50 9.17
CA ILE A 122 -4.36 -3.03 9.97
C ILE A 122 -5.51 -4.02 9.80
N GLY A 123 -5.61 -4.95 10.75
CA GLY A 123 -6.67 -5.98 10.76
C GLY A 123 -6.53 -7.04 9.67
N GLY A 124 -5.33 -7.27 9.13
CA GLY A 124 -5.10 -8.28 8.09
C GLY A 124 -5.12 -9.72 8.61
N GLN A 125 -5.51 -10.65 7.74
CA GLN A 125 -5.80 -12.04 8.09
C GLN A 125 -4.69 -12.94 7.58
N HIS A 126 -3.51 -12.84 8.19
CA HIS A 126 -2.30 -13.50 7.69
C HIS A 126 -2.36 -15.02 7.68
N GLN A 127 -3.22 -15.63 8.50
CA GLN A 127 -3.50 -17.07 8.55
C GLN A 127 -4.85 -17.43 7.89
N GLY A 128 -5.42 -16.51 7.10
CA GLY A 128 -6.78 -16.64 6.60
C GLY A 128 -7.83 -16.42 7.69
N ASN A 129 -9.07 -16.69 7.32
CA ASN A 129 -10.23 -16.70 8.21
C ASN A 129 -10.91 -18.07 8.08
N PHE A 130 -11.56 -18.51 9.15
CA PHE A 130 -12.47 -19.65 9.11
C PHE A 130 -13.90 -19.12 9.12
N LEU A 131 -14.74 -19.67 8.26
CA LEU A 131 -16.20 -19.51 8.26
C LEU A 131 -16.83 -20.88 8.44
#